data_AF-A0A1V2PQ47-F1
#
_entry.id   AF-A0A1V2PQ47-F1
#
_cell.length_a   1.000
_cell.length_b   1.000
_cell.length_c   1.000
_cell.angle_alpha   90.00
_cell.angle_beta   90.00
_cell.angle_gamma   90.00
#
_symmetry.space_group_name_H-M   'P 1'
#
loop_
_entity.id
_entity.type
_entity.pdbx_description
1 polymer ?
#
loop_
_entity_poly.entity_id
_entity_poly.type
_entity_poly.pdbx_seq_one_letter_code
_entity_poly.pdbx_strand_id
1 'polypeptide(L)'
;MGTNPVAAPSRPAAVLDHVLDLRPHRVLQIGVGSGVAACALAPSCDEFWGVDPSADTIAAVRSWLHRDPDLAGRVELRAHHAFALDDLPFEHFDGILVNGAALPLSTEDEVLRLLRAVMPKLAVRGAVYIESLRNPRLLAYRDAVTRGTTTVGESPIEPAFFAGLRDGMRVLGAVDVRLAKASLQNPLTRDRYYAVLHKEPADPLPLTGVPTLRWNREVVDLAGLTSVLGGPGLARVRVVGVPDKWLLATARDGKRRGETGVDPLDFVNLGERLGYRVLVTWSSMAVDHKLDLLFLHRRLADDHSPVELYRPAGGTAR
;
A
#
# COMPACT_ATOMS: atom_id res chain seq x y z
N MET A 1 14.69 32.82 -24.20
CA MET A 1 13.86 31.61 -23.98
C MET A 1 14.23 31.06 -22.62
N GLY A 2 13.43 31.37 -21.59
CA GLY A 2 13.70 30.92 -20.23
C GLY A 2 13.23 29.48 -20.06
N THR A 3 14.16 28.58 -19.77
CA THR A 3 13.86 27.24 -19.28
C THR A 3 13.28 27.38 -17.88
N ASN A 4 11.97 27.13 -17.74
CA ASN A 4 11.33 27.06 -16.44
C ASN A 4 11.93 25.86 -15.69
N PRO A 5 12.45 26.02 -14.45
CA PRO A 5 12.96 24.89 -13.69
C PRO A 5 11.79 23.92 -13.44
N VAL A 6 11.96 22.67 -13.87
CA VAL A 6 11.05 21.56 -13.55
C VAL A 6 10.95 21.51 -12.03
N ALA A 7 9.76 21.80 -11.51
CA ALA A 7 9.50 21.80 -10.07
C ALA A 7 9.95 20.47 -9.46
N ALA A 8 10.59 20.55 -8.29
CA ALA A 8 10.93 19.37 -7.50
C ALA A 8 9.67 18.50 -7.35
N PRO A 9 9.77 17.20 -7.61
CA PRO A 9 8.57 16.45 -7.89
C PRO A 9 7.85 16.16 -6.56
N SER A 10 6.54 16.35 -6.56
CA SER A 10 5.71 16.45 -5.36
C SER A 10 5.67 15.13 -4.57
N ARG A 11 5.89 15.27 -3.25
CA ARG A 11 5.80 14.32 -2.11
C ARG A 11 5.87 12.82 -2.45
N PRO A 12 6.83 12.07 -1.86
CA PRO A 12 7.01 10.64 -2.14
C PRO A 12 5.72 9.84 -1.93
N ALA A 13 5.49 8.86 -2.82
CA ALA A 13 4.36 7.96 -2.74
C ALA A 13 4.38 7.17 -1.42
N ALA A 14 3.19 6.87 -0.89
CA ALA A 14 3.04 6.32 0.45
C ALA A 14 3.62 4.90 0.66
N VAL A 15 4.00 4.23 -0.43
CA VAL A 15 4.71 2.94 -0.39
C VAL A 15 6.19 3.12 -0.08
N LEU A 16 6.77 4.29 -0.35
CA LEU A 16 8.22 4.52 -0.27
C LEU A 16 8.74 4.39 1.15
N ASP A 17 8.01 4.89 2.15
CA ASP A 17 8.35 4.66 3.56
C ASP A 17 8.45 3.15 3.85
N HIS A 18 7.52 2.35 3.32
CA HIS A 18 7.51 0.90 3.54
C HIS A 18 8.63 0.17 2.79
N VAL A 19 8.91 0.59 1.55
CA VAL A 19 10.04 0.06 0.76
C VAL A 19 11.35 0.40 1.46
N LEU A 20 11.54 1.63 1.91
CA LEU A 20 12.75 2.07 2.62
C LEU A 20 12.91 1.39 3.98
N ASP A 21 11.83 1.15 4.72
CA ASP A 21 11.84 0.37 5.97
C ASP A 21 12.41 -1.04 5.77
N LEU A 22 12.18 -1.64 4.59
CA LEU A 22 12.65 -2.98 4.24
C LEU A 22 14.07 -2.99 3.65
N ARG A 23 14.69 -1.81 3.46
CA ARG A 23 16.08 -1.61 3.01
C ARG A 23 16.49 -2.50 1.83
N PRO A 24 15.80 -2.40 0.68
CA PRO A 24 16.17 -3.17 -0.50
C PRO A 24 17.53 -2.70 -1.03
N HIS A 25 18.35 -3.66 -1.46
CA HIS A 25 19.68 -3.40 -2.00
C HIS A 25 19.64 -3.22 -3.52
N ARG A 26 18.84 -4.03 -4.22
CA ARG A 26 18.78 -4.05 -5.70
C ARG A 26 17.34 -3.85 -6.14
N VAL A 27 17.01 -2.63 -6.51
CA VAL A 27 15.64 -2.23 -6.82
C VAL A 27 15.42 -2.08 -8.32
N LEU A 28 14.28 -2.58 -8.81
CA LEU A 28 13.75 -2.24 -10.13
C LEU A 28 12.46 -1.43 -9.97
N GLN A 29 12.41 -0.23 -10.54
CA GLN A 29 11.18 0.54 -10.68
C GLN A 29 10.60 0.42 -12.09
N ILE A 30 9.34 0.00 -12.19
CA ILE A 30 8.55 -0.06 -13.42
C ILE A 30 7.56 1.11 -13.45
N GLY A 31 7.60 1.90 -14.52
CA GLY A 31 6.86 3.14 -14.63
C GLY A 31 7.53 4.25 -13.82
N VAL A 32 8.76 4.62 -14.22
CA VAL A 32 9.56 5.66 -13.53
C VAL A 32 8.80 6.99 -13.48
N GLY A 33 8.09 7.35 -14.55
CA GLY A 33 7.34 8.59 -14.65
C GLY A 33 8.20 9.82 -14.33
N SER A 34 7.69 10.74 -13.51
CA SER A 34 8.41 11.98 -13.15
C SER A 34 9.70 11.77 -12.34
N GLY A 35 10.04 10.53 -11.95
CA GLY A 35 11.26 10.21 -11.23
C GLY A 35 11.21 10.45 -9.72
N VAL A 36 10.08 10.92 -9.14
CA VAL A 36 9.95 11.17 -7.68
C VAL A 36 10.47 9.98 -6.86
N ALA A 37 9.96 8.79 -7.16
CA ALA A 37 10.27 7.57 -6.44
C ALA A 37 11.73 7.15 -6.68
N ALA A 38 12.22 7.25 -7.92
CA ALA A 38 13.61 6.95 -8.25
C ALA A 38 14.57 7.85 -7.45
N CYS A 39 14.29 9.15 -7.36
CA CYS A 39 15.10 10.09 -6.59
C CYS A 39 15.08 9.82 -5.08
N ALA A 40 13.99 9.24 -4.55
CA ALA A 40 13.88 8.88 -3.14
C ALA A 40 14.55 7.53 -2.82
N LEU A 41 14.47 6.56 -3.73
CA LEU A 41 14.96 5.20 -3.52
C LEU A 41 16.42 5.01 -3.88
N ALA A 42 16.85 5.51 -5.04
CA ALA A 42 18.19 5.27 -5.58
C ALA A 42 19.33 5.58 -4.58
N PRO A 43 19.26 6.64 -3.74
CA PRO A 43 20.32 6.91 -2.76
C PRO A 43 20.46 5.87 -1.64
N SER A 44 19.41 5.07 -1.39
CA SER A 44 19.40 4.05 -0.34
C SER A 44 19.66 2.63 -0.88
N CYS A 45 19.89 2.49 -2.20
CA CYS A 45 20.10 1.22 -2.87
C CYS A 45 21.57 1.05 -3.26
N ASP A 46 22.04 -0.19 -3.30
CA ASP A 46 23.33 -0.55 -3.91
C ASP A 46 23.23 -0.47 -5.44
N GLU A 47 22.06 -0.82 -5.98
CA GLU A 47 21.76 -0.82 -7.41
C GLU A 47 20.29 -0.41 -7.63
N PHE A 48 20.05 0.50 -8.56
CA PHE A 48 18.71 0.96 -8.91
C PHE A 48 18.49 0.92 -10.41
N TRP A 49 17.50 0.14 -10.85
CA TRP A 49 17.07 0.08 -12.23
C TRP A 49 15.72 0.76 -12.37
N GLY A 50 15.53 1.51 -13.46
CA GLY A 50 14.26 2.15 -13.77
C GLY A 50 13.87 1.91 -15.22
N VAL A 51 12.62 1.50 -15.44
CA VAL A 51 12.06 1.32 -16.78
C VAL A 51 10.79 2.14 -16.99
N ASP A 52 10.69 2.76 -18.16
CA ASP A 52 9.53 3.53 -18.58
C ASP A 52 9.42 3.47 -20.11
N PRO A 53 8.23 3.36 -20.71
CA PRO A 53 8.10 3.33 -22.17
C PRO A 53 8.54 4.64 -22.84
N SER A 54 8.56 5.77 -22.12
CA SER A 54 8.96 7.07 -22.66
C SER A 54 10.48 7.28 -22.59
N ALA A 55 11.14 7.27 -23.75
CA ALA A 55 12.56 7.59 -23.85
C ALA A 55 12.89 9.00 -23.33
N ASP A 56 12.01 9.98 -23.56
CA ASP A 56 12.16 11.35 -23.06
C ASP A 56 12.09 11.40 -21.53
N THR A 57 11.17 10.64 -20.93
CA THR A 57 11.07 10.51 -19.47
C THR A 57 12.36 9.92 -18.90
N ILE A 58 12.85 8.84 -19.49
CA ILE A 58 14.12 8.21 -19.11
C ILE A 58 15.29 9.19 -19.22
N ALA A 59 15.38 9.94 -20.32
CA ALA A 59 16.43 10.94 -20.52
C ALA A 59 16.37 12.07 -19.47
N ALA A 60 15.17 12.55 -19.14
CA ALA A 60 14.97 13.58 -18.14
C ALA A 60 15.36 13.12 -16.73
N VAL A 61 14.90 11.94 -16.31
CA VAL A 61 15.24 11.37 -14.99
C VAL A 61 16.73 11.05 -14.89
N ARG A 62 17.33 10.51 -15.97
CA ARG A 62 18.77 10.27 -16.05
C ARG A 62 19.57 11.55 -15.85
N SER A 63 19.20 12.62 -16.58
CA SER A 63 19.85 13.92 -16.45
C SER A 63 19.79 14.45 -15.02
N TRP A 64 18.67 14.23 -14.32
CA TRP A 64 18.51 14.70 -12.95
C TRP A 64 19.34 13.90 -11.94
N LEU A 65 19.30 12.55 -12.01
CA LEU A 65 20.01 11.65 -11.10
C LEU A 65 21.53 11.69 -11.31
N HIS A 66 22.00 11.80 -12.56
CA HIS A 66 23.42 11.83 -12.88
C HIS A 66 24.13 13.15 -12.51
N ARG A 67 23.41 14.14 -11.95
CA ARG A 67 24.05 15.31 -11.33
C ARG A 67 24.84 14.92 -10.08
N ASP A 68 24.51 13.79 -9.47
CA ASP A 68 25.29 13.16 -8.43
C ASP A 68 26.12 12.01 -9.04
N PRO A 69 27.46 12.14 -9.12
CA PRO A 69 28.33 11.10 -9.66
C PRO A 69 28.20 9.77 -8.91
N ASP A 70 27.93 9.81 -7.61
CA ASP A 70 27.80 8.61 -6.79
C ASP A 70 26.52 7.85 -7.17
N LEU A 71 25.43 8.54 -7.51
CA LEU A 71 24.21 7.90 -8.00
C LEU A 71 24.36 7.40 -9.45
N ALA A 72 25.07 8.15 -10.29
CA ALA A 72 25.28 7.78 -11.68
C ALA A 72 25.94 6.40 -11.85
N GLY A 73 26.82 6.01 -10.92
CA GLY A 73 27.49 4.71 -10.94
C GLY A 73 26.63 3.50 -10.58
N ARG A 74 25.42 3.72 -10.02
CA ARG A 74 24.52 2.68 -9.49
C ARG A 74 23.10 2.74 -10.05
N VAL A 75 22.83 3.70 -10.94
CA VAL A 75 21.52 3.89 -11.58
C VAL A 75 21.57 3.44 -13.03
N GLU A 76 20.70 2.51 -13.39
CA GLU A 76 20.48 2.09 -14.77
C GLU A 76 19.05 2.42 -15.21
N LEU A 77 18.89 3.20 -16.27
CA LEU A 77 17.57 3.62 -16.76
C LEU A 77 17.37 3.19 -18.21
N ARG A 78 16.30 2.44 -18.51
CA ARG A 78 16.00 1.91 -19.85
C ARG A 78 14.60 2.29 -20.32
N ALA A 79 14.47 2.56 -21.62
CA ALA A 79 13.19 2.86 -22.25
C ALA A 79 12.45 1.56 -22.63
N HIS A 80 11.81 0.89 -21.67
CA HIS A 80 11.14 -0.40 -21.86
C HIS A 80 9.65 -0.36 -21.55
N HIS A 81 8.90 -1.26 -22.19
CA HIS A 81 7.51 -1.53 -21.84
C HIS A 81 7.44 -2.44 -20.59
N ALA A 82 6.50 -2.17 -19.69
CA ALA A 82 6.39 -2.86 -18.40
C ALA A 82 6.21 -4.39 -18.46
N PHE A 83 5.77 -4.92 -19.61
CA PHE A 83 5.56 -6.36 -19.84
C PHE A 83 6.67 -7.01 -20.69
N ALA A 84 7.63 -6.24 -21.18
CA ALA A 84 8.72 -6.71 -22.03
C ALA A 84 10.04 -6.58 -21.25
N LEU A 85 10.26 -7.51 -20.32
CA LEU A 85 11.38 -7.50 -19.38
C LEU A 85 12.37 -8.64 -19.66
N ASP A 86 12.29 -9.29 -20.82
CA ASP A 86 13.02 -10.52 -21.12
C ASP A 86 14.54 -10.35 -21.04
N ASP A 87 15.04 -9.16 -21.36
CA ASP A 87 16.45 -8.78 -21.33
C ASP A 87 16.97 -8.32 -19.95
N LEU A 88 16.09 -8.23 -18.95
CA LEU A 88 16.47 -7.97 -17.57
C LEU A 88 16.96 -9.25 -16.88
N PRO A 89 17.90 -9.16 -15.91
CA PRO A 89 18.44 -10.34 -15.23
C PRO A 89 17.36 -11.09 -14.45
N PHE A 90 17.47 -12.42 -14.42
CA PHE A 90 16.62 -13.30 -13.62
C PHE A 90 17.06 -13.31 -12.16
N GLU A 91 16.09 -13.39 -11.25
CA GLU A 91 16.29 -13.52 -9.80
C GLU A 91 17.30 -12.53 -9.18
N HIS A 92 17.31 -11.29 -9.66
CA HIS A 92 18.33 -10.30 -9.32
C HIS A 92 17.84 -9.29 -8.28
N PHE A 93 16.65 -8.72 -8.49
CA PHE A 93 16.13 -7.61 -7.72
C PHE A 93 15.47 -8.09 -6.42
N ASP A 94 15.81 -7.51 -5.27
CA ASP A 94 15.14 -7.83 -4.01
C ASP A 94 13.89 -6.96 -3.75
N GLY A 95 13.77 -5.85 -4.47
CA GLY A 95 12.56 -5.02 -4.51
C GLY A 95 12.17 -4.65 -5.94
N ILE A 96 10.90 -4.87 -6.32
CA ILE A 96 10.34 -4.35 -7.57
C ILE A 96 9.21 -3.39 -7.24
N LEU A 97 9.39 -2.09 -7.51
CA LEU A 97 8.35 -1.08 -7.37
C LEU A 97 7.62 -0.89 -8.71
N VAL A 98 6.30 -1.02 -8.70
CA VAL A 98 5.44 -0.80 -9.85
C VAL A 98 4.53 0.38 -9.60
N ASN A 99 4.71 1.44 -10.39
CA ASN A 99 3.79 2.55 -10.40
C ASN A 99 2.52 2.18 -11.15
N GLY A 100 1.48 1.75 -10.42
CA GLY A 100 0.22 1.30 -11.03
C GLY A 100 -0.52 2.40 -11.80
N ALA A 101 -0.27 3.69 -11.53
CA ALA A 101 -0.87 4.79 -12.28
C ALA A 101 -0.21 5.05 -13.64
N ALA A 102 1.01 4.53 -13.86
CA ALA A 102 1.71 4.62 -15.14
C ALA A 102 1.38 3.44 -16.08
N LEU A 103 0.63 2.45 -15.60
CA LEU A 103 0.34 1.22 -16.31
C LEU A 103 -1.16 1.05 -16.56
N PRO A 104 -1.56 0.38 -17.65
CA PRO A 104 -2.95 -0.01 -17.89
C PRO A 104 -3.29 -1.23 -17.01
N LEU A 105 -3.41 -1.04 -15.69
CA LEU A 105 -3.84 -2.08 -14.74
C LEU A 105 -5.34 -1.91 -14.44
N SER A 106 -6.15 -2.06 -15.48
CA SER A 106 -7.61 -1.88 -15.41
C SER A 106 -8.36 -3.19 -15.21
N THR A 107 -7.67 -4.33 -15.36
CA THR A 107 -8.23 -5.68 -15.19
C THR A 107 -7.33 -6.57 -14.34
N GLU A 108 -7.92 -7.57 -13.70
CA GLU A 108 -7.20 -8.60 -12.94
C GLU A 108 -6.21 -9.37 -13.83
N ASP A 109 -6.57 -9.64 -15.09
CA ASP A 109 -5.71 -10.31 -16.06
C ASP A 109 -4.45 -9.51 -16.41
N GLU A 110 -4.54 -8.17 -16.49
CA GLU A 110 -3.38 -7.30 -16.69
C GLU A 110 -2.44 -7.35 -15.49
N VAL A 111 -2.98 -7.39 -14.26
CA VAL A 111 -2.16 -7.58 -13.06
C VAL A 111 -1.48 -8.95 -13.07
N LEU A 112 -2.21 -10.03 -13.40
CA LEU A 112 -1.61 -11.36 -13.51
C LEU A 112 -0.53 -11.41 -14.60
N ARG A 113 -0.74 -10.74 -15.73
CA ARG A 113 0.27 -10.62 -16.79
C ARG A 113 1.52 -9.87 -16.32
N LEU A 114 1.34 -8.78 -15.58
CA LEU A 114 2.45 -8.04 -14.98
C LEU A 114 3.22 -8.94 -14.01
N LEU A 115 2.52 -9.62 -13.10
CA LEU A 115 3.13 -10.53 -12.13
C LEU A 115 3.93 -11.64 -12.82
N ARG A 116 3.40 -12.25 -13.88
CA ARG A 116 4.14 -13.25 -14.68
C ARG A 116 5.44 -12.69 -15.28
N ALA A 117 5.48 -11.41 -15.64
CA ALA A 117 6.68 -10.77 -16.18
C ALA A 117 7.71 -10.42 -15.08
N VAL A 118 7.26 -9.95 -13.90
CA VAL A 118 8.17 -9.45 -12.85
C VAL A 118 8.66 -10.52 -11.88
N MET A 119 7.86 -11.54 -11.57
CA MET A 119 8.23 -12.58 -10.59
C MET A 119 9.51 -13.36 -10.95
N PRO A 120 9.81 -13.64 -12.24
CA PRO A 120 11.09 -14.26 -12.62
C PRO A 120 12.31 -13.35 -12.40
N LYS A 121 12.12 -12.04 -12.34
CA LYS A 121 13.20 -11.05 -12.15
C LYS A 121 13.50 -10.80 -10.67
N LEU A 122 12.55 -11.13 -9.80
CA LEU A 122 12.66 -10.97 -8.36
C LEU A 122 13.55 -12.07 -7.75
N ALA A 123 14.54 -11.66 -6.96
CA ALA A 123 15.37 -12.54 -6.16
C ALA A 123 14.53 -13.34 -5.15
N VAL A 124 15.11 -14.43 -4.66
CA VAL A 124 14.50 -15.25 -3.59
C VAL A 124 14.23 -14.37 -2.36
N ARG A 125 13.06 -14.51 -1.74
CA ARG A 125 12.55 -13.66 -0.63
C ARG A 125 12.31 -12.18 -0.97
N GLY A 126 12.48 -11.77 -2.23
CA GLY A 126 12.20 -10.41 -2.65
C GLY A 126 10.70 -10.07 -2.63
N ALA A 127 10.38 -8.79 -2.82
CA ALA A 127 9.00 -8.31 -2.84
C ALA A 127 8.68 -7.41 -4.03
N VAL A 128 7.45 -7.54 -4.55
CA VAL A 128 6.86 -6.63 -5.53
C VAL A 128 5.91 -5.68 -4.80
N TYR A 129 6.05 -4.38 -5.06
CA TYR A 129 5.22 -3.32 -4.51
C TYR A 129 4.43 -2.69 -5.65
N ILE A 130 3.11 -2.79 -5.61
CA ILE A 130 2.25 -2.17 -6.63
C ILE A 130 1.53 -1.01 -5.96
N GLU A 131 1.91 0.21 -6.36
CA GLU A 131 1.38 1.44 -5.77
C GLU A 131 0.33 2.12 -6.64
N SER A 132 -0.22 3.22 -6.11
CA SER A 132 -1.20 4.07 -6.80
C SER A 132 -2.48 3.34 -7.21
N LEU A 133 -2.80 2.22 -6.53
CA LEU A 133 -4.05 1.49 -6.70
C LEU A 133 -5.20 2.24 -6.02
N ARG A 134 -6.42 2.04 -6.54
CA ARG A 134 -7.63 2.74 -6.09
C ARG A 134 -8.69 1.73 -5.67
N ASN A 135 -9.30 1.92 -4.51
CA ASN A 135 -10.39 1.08 -4.02
C ASN A 135 -11.69 1.48 -4.73
N PRO A 136 -12.30 0.61 -5.56
CA PRO A 136 -13.48 0.94 -6.35
C PRO A 136 -14.68 1.31 -5.47
N ARG A 137 -14.84 0.67 -4.31
CA ARG A 137 -15.96 0.92 -3.40
C ARG A 137 -15.92 2.32 -2.82
N LEU A 138 -14.75 2.75 -2.37
CA LEU A 138 -14.55 4.12 -1.86
C LEU A 138 -14.62 5.16 -2.97
N LEU A 139 -14.17 4.83 -4.17
CA LEU A 139 -14.29 5.70 -5.33
C LEU A 139 -15.77 5.91 -5.68
N ALA A 140 -16.55 4.84 -5.78
CA ALA A 140 -18.00 4.91 -6.01
C ALA A 140 -18.73 5.68 -4.89
N TYR A 141 -18.36 5.45 -3.63
CA TYR A 141 -18.90 6.21 -2.50
C TYR A 141 -18.61 7.71 -2.64
N ARG A 142 -17.35 8.09 -2.90
CA ARG A 142 -16.97 9.48 -3.10
C ARG A 142 -17.71 10.10 -4.28
N ASP A 143 -17.84 9.37 -5.37
CA ASP A 143 -18.47 9.85 -6.60
C ASP A 143 -19.98 10.03 -6.41
N ALA A 144 -20.63 9.12 -5.70
CA ALA A 144 -22.03 9.25 -5.31
C ALA A 144 -22.24 10.50 -4.43
N VAL A 145 -21.35 10.70 -3.47
CA VAL A 145 -21.39 11.82 -2.52
C VAL A 145 -21.10 13.18 -3.17
N THR A 146 -20.10 13.24 -4.07
CA THR A 146 -19.60 14.50 -4.62
C THR A 146 -20.26 14.90 -5.94
N ARG A 147 -20.62 13.91 -6.76
CA ARG A 147 -21.13 14.11 -8.13
C ARG A 147 -22.54 13.58 -8.34
N GLY A 148 -23.13 12.89 -7.36
CA GLY A 148 -24.45 12.26 -7.52
C GLY A 148 -24.45 11.07 -8.49
N THR A 149 -23.27 10.54 -8.82
CA THR A 149 -23.09 9.44 -9.78
C THR A 149 -22.35 8.28 -9.13
N THR A 150 -22.85 7.06 -9.30
CA THR A 150 -22.16 5.83 -8.86
C THR A 150 -21.26 5.24 -9.94
N THR A 151 -21.24 5.83 -11.14
CA THR A 151 -20.45 5.34 -12.27
C THR A 151 -18.98 5.67 -12.10
N VAL A 152 -18.18 4.62 -11.92
CA VAL A 152 -16.72 4.71 -11.95
C VAL A 152 -16.27 4.53 -13.41
N GLY A 153 -15.56 5.51 -13.98
CA GLY A 153 -15.21 5.53 -15.41
C GLY A 153 -14.19 4.46 -15.84
N GLU A 154 -13.33 4.02 -14.93
CA GLU A 154 -12.43 2.88 -15.07
C GLU A 154 -12.66 2.02 -13.83
N SER A 155 -12.76 0.68 -13.95
CA SER A 155 -12.98 -0.18 -12.79
C SER A 155 -11.63 -0.50 -12.14
N PRO A 156 -11.20 0.20 -11.08
CA PRO A 156 -9.92 -0.13 -10.48
C PRO A 156 -10.01 -1.50 -9.78
N ILE A 157 -8.87 -2.14 -9.61
CA ILE A 157 -8.78 -3.48 -9.06
C ILE A 157 -9.23 -3.49 -7.59
N GLU A 158 -10.06 -4.46 -7.22
CA GLU A 158 -10.54 -4.63 -5.85
C GLU A 158 -9.38 -5.08 -4.92
N PRO A 159 -9.24 -4.51 -3.71
CA PRO A 159 -8.29 -4.99 -2.70
C PRO A 159 -8.39 -6.50 -2.42
N ALA A 160 -9.59 -7.07 -2.52
CA ALA A 160 -9.85 -8.49 -2.31
C ALA A 160 -9.17 -9.38 -3.35
N PHE A 161 -9.00 -8.91 -4.59
CA PHE A 161 -8.26 -9.64 -5.62
C PHE A 161 -6.81 -9.89 -5.17
N PHE A 162 -6.11 -8.83 -4.75
CA PHE A 162 -4.73 -8.94 -4.27
C PHE A 162 -4.63 -9.87 -3.06
N ALA A 163 -5.49 -9.68 -2.06
CA ALA A 163 -5.48 -10.52 -0.86
C ALA A 163 -5.72 -12.02 -1.16
N GLY A 164 -6.43 -12.35 -2.25
CA GLY A 164 -6.66 -13.72 -2.70
C GLY A 164 -5.57 -14.30 -3.63
N LEU A 165 -4.59 -13.50 -4.09
CA LEU A 165 -3.59 -13.97 -5.06
C LEU A 165 -2.75 -15.15 -4.57
N ARG A 166 -2.53 -15.26 -3.24
CA ARG A 166 -1.76 -16.36 -2.64
C ARG A 166 -2.39 -17.72 -2.96
N ASP A 167 -3.71 -17.83 -3.03
CA ASP A 167 -4.41 -19.09 -3.27
C ASP A 167 -4.20 -19.60 -4.71
N GLY A 168 -3.98 -18.69 -5.67
CA GLY A 168 -3.82 -18.99 -7.09
C GLY A 168 -2.37 -19.00 -7.60
N MET A 169 -1.41 -18.46 -6.84
CA MET A 169 -0.02 -18.29 -7.28
C MET A 169 0.97 -18.83 -6.25
N ARG A 170 1.38 -20.10 -6.42
CA ARG A 170 2.32 -20.81 -5.53
C ARG A 170 3.70 -20.15 -5.36
N VAL A 171 4.07 -19.22 -6.25
CA VAL A 171 5.32 -18.46 -6.15
C VAL A 171 5.27 -17.37 -5.06
N LEU A 172 4.07 -17.02 -4.59
CA LEU A 172 3.84 -16.02 -3.55
C LEU A 172 3.80 -16.68 -2.18
N GLY A 173 4.67 -16.24 -1.28
CA GLY A 173 4.66 -16.69 0.11
C GLY A 173 3.77 -15.86 1.00
N ALA A 174 3.57 -14.59 0.64
CA ALA A 174 2.70 -13.69 1.37
C ALA A 174 2.17 -12.58 0.46
N VAL A 175 0.97 -12.10 0.77
CA VAL A 175 0.42 -10.90 0.17
C VAL A 175 -0.11 -9.98 1.26
N ASP A 176 0.08 -8.69 1.06
CA ASP A 176 -0.44 -7.68 1.95
C ASP A 176 -1.02 -6.50 1.17
N VAL A 177 -2.06 -5.89 1.72
CA VAL A 177 -2.76 -4.77 1.14
C VAL A 177 -2.86 -3.68 2.18
N ARG A 178 -2.33 -2.50 1.84
CA ARG A 178 -2.05 -1.44 2.81
C ARG A 178 -2.60 -0.11 2.38
N LEU A 179 -3.15 0.61 3.35
CA LEU A 179 -3.43 2.03 3.20
C LEU A 179 -2.12 2.82 3.21
N ALA A 180 -2.10 3.87 2.40
CA ALA A 180 -1.10 4.92 2.51
C ALA A 180 -1.12 5.52 3.92
N LYS A 181 0.01 5.61 4.63
CA LYS A 181 0.07 6.30 5.94
C LYS A 181 -0.43 7.74 5.87
N ALA A 182 -0.07 8.44 4.79
CA ALA A 182 -0.54 9.79 4.49
C ALA A 182 -2.08 9.88 4.36
N SER A 183 -2.77 8.78 4.02
CA SER A 183 -4.23 8.77 3.94
C SER A 183 -4.90 8.98 5.30
N LEU A 184 -4.23 8.63 6.41
CA LEU A 184 -4.75 8.87 7.75
C LEU A 184 -4.93 10.36 8.03
N GLN A 185 -4.06 11.20 7.48
CA GLN A 185 -4.09 12.65 7.62
C GLN A 185 -4.86 13.35 6.50
N ASN A 186 -5.03 12.69 5.35
CA ASN A 186 -5.76 13.23 4.20
C ASN A 186 -6.86 12.27 3.71
N PRO A 187 -8.12 12.50 4.13
CA PRO A 187 -9.27 11.67 3.73
C PRO A 187 -9.48 11.58 2.21
N LEU A 188 -9.04 12.58 1.43
CA LEU A 188 -9.17 12.58 -0.03
C LEU A 188 -8.27 11.53 -0.71
N THR A 189 -7.33 10.96 0.03
CA THR A 189 -6.43 9.89 -0.44
C THR A 189 -6.76 8.53 0.19
N ARG A 190 -7.87 8.43 0.93
CA ARG A 190 -8.30 7.20 1.63
C ARG A 190 -8.80 6.10 0.69
N ASP A 191 -9.10 6.43 -0.56
CA ASP A 191 -9.39 5.49 -1.64
C ASP A 191 -8.12 4.85 -2.21
N ARG A 192 -6.91 5.30 -1.84
CA ARG A 192 -5.65 4.78 -2.38
C ARG A 192 -5.04 3.69 -1.52
N TYR A 193 -4.46 2.70 -2.18
CA TYR A 193 -3.69 1.65 -1.53
C TYR A 193 -2.49 1.22 -2.36
N TYR A 194 -1.68 0.37 -1.74
CA TYR A 194 -0.66 -0.41 -2.42
C TYR A 194 -0.76 -1.87 -1.98
N ALA A 195 -0.31 -2.76 -2.86
CA ALA A 195 -0.17 -4.19 -2.58
C ALA A 195 1.31 -4.55 -2.49
N VAL A 196 1.64 -5.44 -1.56
CA VAL A 196 2.98 -6.00 -1.39
C VAL A 196 2.88 -7.51 -1.58
N LEU A 197 3.66 -8.05 -2.51
CA LEU A 197 3.65 -9.46 -2.87
C LEU A 197 5.05 -10.03 -2.63
N HIS A 198 5.18 -10.92 -1.66
CA HIS A 198 6.45 -11.53 -1.29
C HIS A 198 6.63 -12.85 -2.03
N LYS A 199 7.79 -13.03 -2.67
CA LYS A 199 8.16 -14.30 -3.32
C LYS A 199 8.55 -15.34 -2.26
N GLU A 200 8.14 -16.58 -2.46
CA GLU A 200 8.56 -17.71 -1.61
C GLU A 200 10.11 -17.87 -1.62
N PRO A 201 10.74 -18.26 -0.50
CA PRO A 201 10.15 -18.43 0.82
C PRO A 201 9.93 -17.07 1.51
N ALA A 202 8.76 -16.88 2.13
CA ALA A 202 8.51 -15.76 3.02
C ALA A 202 8.23 -16.27 4.44
N ASP A 203 8.78 -15.59 5.45
CA ASP A 203 8.45 -15.84 6.86
C ASP A 203 7.83 -14.59 7.49
N PRO A 204 6.65 -14.17 7.01
CA PRO A 204 6.03 -12.96 7.48
C PRO A 204 5.27 -13.22 8.79
N LEU A 205 4.81 -12.15 9.44
CA LEU A 205 3.90 -12.25 10.56
C LEU A 205 2.44 -12.20 10.06
N PRO A 206 1.74 -13.33 9.91
CA PRO A 206 0.35 -13.31 9.48
C PRO A 206 -0.51 -12.59 10.52
N LEU A 207 -1.33 -11.67 10.03
CA LEU A 207 -2.32 -10.93 10.82
C LEU A 207 -3.73 -11.48 10.65
N THR A 208 -3.84 -12.62 9.96
CA THR A 208 -5.03 -13.48 9.95
C THR A 208 -5.22 -14.12 11.32
N GLY A 209 -6.48 -14.34 11.73
CA GLY A 209 -6.81 -15.03 12.98
C GLY A 209 -6.51 -14.30 14.29
N VAL A 210 -6.00 -13.05 14.26
CA VAL A 210 -5.78 -12.29 15.49
C VAL A 210 -7.07 -12.06 16.28
N PRO A 211 -7.01 -12.02 17.63
CA PRO A 211 -8.17 -11.69 18.47
C PRO A 211 -8.87 -10.43 17.99
N THR A 212 -10.19 -10.50 17.87
CA THR A 212 -11.01 -9.43 17.27
C THR A 212 -12.00 -8.88 18.29
N LEU A 213 -12.04 -7.55 18.40
CA LEU A 213 -13.00 -6.77 19.17
C LEU A 213 -13.84 -5.95 18.19
N ARG A 214 -15.17 -5.93 18.33
CA ARG A 214 -16.01 -5.07 17.48
C ARG A 214 -16.25 -3.76 18.18
N TRP A 215 -16.11 -2.69 17.41
CA TRP A 215 -16.48 -1.36 17.85
C TRP A 215 -17.99 -1.29 18.14
N ASN A 216 -18.37 -0.56 19.19
CA ASN A 216 -19.73 -0.46 19.74
C ASN A 216 -20.33 -1.79 20.27
N ARG A 217 -19.51 -2.83 20.49
CA ARG A 217 -19.96 -4.06 21.19
C ARG A 217 -18.99 -4.45 22.30
N GLU A 218 -17.83 -5.00 21.94
CA GLU A 218 -16.80 -5.38 22.91
C GLU A 218 -16.01 -4.14 23.38
N VAL A 219 -15.89 -3.11 22.54
CA VAL A 219 -15.26 -1.82 22.88
C VAL A 219 -16.14 -0.68 22.36
N VAL A 220 -16.53 0.23 23.24
CA VAL A 220 -17.48 1.31 22.92
C VAL A 220 -16.83 2.69 22.70
N ASP A 221 -15.63 2.90 23.26
CA ASP A 221 -14.88 4.14 23.14
C ASP A 221 -13.36 3.91 23.33
N LEU A 222 -12.57 4.99 23.18
CA LEU A 222 -11.11 4.95 23.36
C LEU A 222 -10.70 4.66 24.81
N ALA A 223 -11.52 5.00 25.81
CA ALA A 223 -11.23 4.74 27.21
C ALA A 223 -11.33 3.24 27.52
N GLY A 224 -12.40 2.59 27.06
CA GLY A 224 -12.56 1.14 27.10
C GLY A 224 -11.44 0.42 26.34
N LEU A 225 -11.05 0.93 25.16
CA LEU A 225 -9.91 0.38 24.42
C LEU A 225 -8.60 0.50 25.20
N THR A 226 -8.38 1.64 25.87
CA THR A 226 -7.20 1.87 26.72
C THR A 226 -7.13 0.84 27.85
N SER A 227 -8.26 0.58 28.52
CA SER A 227 -8.33 -0.43 29.59
C SER A 227 -8.02 -1.84 29.08
N VAL A 228 -8.53 -2.20 27.90
CA VAL A 228 -8.28 -3.51 27.29
C VAL A 228 -6.80 -3.67 26.90
N LEU A 229 -6.22 -2.67 26.23
CA LEU A 229 -4.83 -2.71 25.75
C LEU A 229 -3.77 -2.54 26.85
N GLY A 230 -4.13 -1.85 27.94
CA GLY A 230 -3.27 -1.63 29.11
C GLY A 230 -3.26 -2.80 30.09
N GLY A 231 -4.19 -3.75 29.95
CA GLY A 231 -4.16 -5.02 30.69
C GLY A 231 -3.02 -5.94 30.23
N PRO A 232 -2.63 -6.93 31.05
CA PRO A 232 -1.57 -7.85 30.69
C PRO A 232 -1.96 -8.74 29.49
N GLY A 233 -1.07 -8.85 28.50
CA GLY A 233 -0.99 -10.03 27.62
C GLY A 233 -1.55 -9.93 26.19
N LEU A 234 -2.10 -8.80 25.74
CA LEU A 234 -2.56 -8.68 24.34
C LEU A 234 -1.43 -8.25 23.41
N ALA A 235 -0.67 -9.22 22.89
CA ALA A 235 0.41 -8.89 21.96
C ALA A 235 -0.10 -8.43 20.57
N ARG A 236 -1.30 -8.88 20.18
CA ARG A 236 -1.99 -8.52 18.93
C ARG A 236 -3.50 -8.47 19.15
N VAL A 237 -4.15 -7.42 18.70
CA VAL A 237 -5.62 -7.35 18.68
C VAL A 237 -6.11 -6.50 17.51
N ARG A 238 -7.21 -6.91 16.88
CA ARG A 238 -7.88 -6.16 15.83
C ARG A 238 -9.19 -5.58 16.35
N VAL A 239 -9.36 -4.28 16.22
CA VAL A 239 -10.64 -3.60 16.44
C VAL A 239 -11.31 -3.43 15.08
N VAL A 240 -12.49 -4.02 14.88
CA VAL A 240 -13.18 -4.04 13.59
C VAL A 240 -14.39 -3.12 13.55
N GLY A 241 -14.70 -2.63 12.36
CA GLY A 241 -15.93 -1.88 12.09
C GLY A 241 -15.97 -0.48 12.73
N VAL A 242 -14.81 0.15 12.92
CA VAL A 242 -14.70 1.50 13.48
C VAL A 242 -15.18 2.53 12.44
N PRO A 243 -16.20 3.35 12.72
CA PRO A 243 -16.68 4.35 11.77
C PRO A 243 -15.64 5.47 11.59
N ASP A 244 -15.21 5.69 10.36
CA ASP A 244 -14.25 6.76 10.02
C ASP A 244 -14.98 8.10 10.00
N LYS A 245 -14.60 8.99 10.93
CA LYS A 245 -15.13 10.36 11.03
C LYS A 245 -15.09 11.10 9.69
N TRP A 246 -14.01 10.93 8.94
CA TRP A 246 -13.78 11.72 7.74
C TRP A 246 -14.60 11.18 6.56
N LEU A 247 -14.66 9.87 6.38
CA LEU A 247 -15.53 9.27 5.36
C LEU A 247 -17.01 9.55 5.66
N LEU A 248 -17.41 9.55 6.93
CA LEU A 248 -18.75 9.97 7.34
C LEU A 248 -19.02 11.45 7.07
N ALA A 249 -18.07 12.34 7.37
CA ALA A 249 -18.21 13.78 7.12
C ALA A 249 -18.31 14.11 5.63
N THR A 250 -17.73 13.29 4.75
CA THR A 250 -17.89 13.49 3.30
C THR A 250 -19.32 13.20 2.85
N ALA A 251 -20.05 12.24 3.45
CA ALA A 251 -21.44 11.97 3.08
C ALA A 251 -22.35 13.16 3.40
N ARG A 252 -22.76 13.90 2.37
CA ARG A 252 -23.75 14.98 2.45
C ARG A 252 -25.18 14.49 2.71
N ASP A 253 -25.40 13.17 2.76
CA ASP A 253 -26.71 12.60 2.98
C ASP A 253 -27.13 12.72 4.44
N GLY A 254 -28.09 13.62 4.69
CA GLY A 254 -28.77 13.80 5.98
C GLY A 254 -29.47 12.55 6.54
N LYS A 255 -29.42 11.40 5.85
CA LYS A 255 -29.92 10.09 6.30
C LYS A 255 -29.01 9.38 7.32
N ARG A 256 -27.77 9.85 7.52
CA ARG A 256 -26.79 9.21 8.44
C ARG A 256 -26.50 10.02 9.71
N ARG A 257 -27.39 10.96 10.05
CA ARG A 257 -27.39 11.73 11.31
C ARG A 257 -27.54 10.77 12.50
N GLY A 258 -26.44 10.25 13.03
CA GLY A 258 -26.45 9.40 14.24
C GLY A 258 -25.15 8.66 14.53
N GLU A 259 -24.40 8.23 13.51
CA GLU A 259 -23.05 7.67 13.73
C GLU A 259 -22.03 8.80 13.86
N THR A 260 -21.51 9.03 15.07
CA THR A 260 -20.30 9.85 15.28
C THR A 260 -19.08 9.00 14.96
N GLY A 261 -18.43 9.29 13.84
CA GLY A 261 -17.17 8.64 13.51
C GLY A 261 -16.02 9.08 14.40
N VAL A 262 -14.98 8.26 14.45
CA VAL A 262 -13.76 8.50 15.23
C VAL A 262 -12.61 8.80 14.27
N ASP A 263 -11.66 9.62 14.71
CA ASP A 263 -10.44 9.86 13.94
C ASP A 263 -9.48 8.66 14.09
N PRO A 264 -9.07 8.00 13.00
CA PRO A 264 -8.09 6.91 13.08
C PRO A 264 -6.77 7.34 13.72
N LEU A 265 -6.41 8.62 13.64
CA LEU A 265 -5.21 9.14 14.29
C LEU A 265 -5.28 9.06 15.81
N ASP A 266 -6.47 9.14 16.41
CA ASP A 266 -6.63 8.99 17.87
C ASP A 266 -6.23 7.59 18.33
N PHE A 267 -6.52 6.57 17.52
CA PHE A 267 -6.11 5.19 17.79
C PHE A 267 -4.62 4.99 17.59
N VAL A 268 -4.03 5.61 16.55
CA VAL A 268 -2.57 5.58 16.34
C VAL A 268 -1.86 6.21 17.54
N ASN A 269 -2.30 7.39 17.97
CA ASN A 269 -1.75 8.08 19.14
C ASN A 269 -1.93 7.24 20.42
N LEU A 270 -3.08 6.57 20.58
CA LEU A 270 -3.31 5.66 21.70
C LEU A 270 -2.34 4.48 21.68
N GLY A 271 -2.18 3.84 20.53
CA GLY A 271 -1.27 2.72 20.36
C GLY A 271 0.17 3.13 20.69
N GLU A 272 0.64 4.27 20.18
CA GLU A 272 1.98 4.78 20.49
C GLU A 272 2.21 4.97 21.99
N ARG A 273 1.25 5.59 22.71
CA ARG A 273 1.33 5.75 24.17
C ARG A 273 1.39 4.43 24.92
N LEU A 274 0.75 3.38 24.39
CA LEU A 274 0.68 2.06 25.02
C LEU A 274 1.74 1.07 24.49
N GLY A 275 2.67 1.52 23.64
CA GLY A 275 3.73 0.65 23.10
C GLY A 275 3.31 -0.27 21.95
N TYR A 276 2.23 0.07 21.23
CA TYR A 276 1.76 -0.61 20.04
C TYR A 276 2.09 0.16 18.76
N ARG A 277 2.35 -0.58 17.68
CA ARG A 277 2.23 -0.11 16.31
C ARG A 277 0.80 -0.36 15.85
N VAL A 278 0.13 0.66 15.33
CA VAL A 278 -1.25 0.54 14.82
C VAL A 278 -1.22 0.47 13.30
N LEU A 279 -1.80 -0.58 12.75
CA LEU A 279 -1.99 -0.79 11.32
C LEU A 279 -3.46 -0.58 10.99
N VAL A 280 -3.76 0.29 10.03
CA VAL A 280 -5.13 0.66 9.67
C VAL A 280 -5.44 0.10 8.28
N THR A 281 -6.62 -0.50 8.14
CA THR A 281 -7.14 -1.02 6.87
C THR A 281 -8.63 -0.78 6.75
N TRP A 282 -9.20 -0.94 5.55
CA TRP A 282 -10.65 -0.95 5.39
C TRP A 282 -11.28 -2.16 6.06
N SER A 283 -12.47 -1.95 6.64
CA SER A 283 -13.32 -3.03 7.11
C SER A 283 -14.05 -3.64 5.90
N SER A 284 -13.76 -4.89 5.57
CA SER A 284 -14.53 -5.63 4.55
C SER A 284 -15.88 -6.12 5.06
N MET A 285 -16.04 -6.22 6.39
CA MET A 285 -17.24 -6.75 7.05
C MET A 285 -18.33 -5.70 7.27
N ALA A 286 -18.14 -4.47 6.76
CA ALA A 286 -19.04 -3.37 7.04
C ALA A 286 -19.18 -2.42 5.85
N VAL A 287 -20.13 -1.49 5.98
CA VAL A 287 -20.35 -0.35 5.07
C VAL A 287 -19.06 0.42 4.77
N ASP A 288 -18.97 0.99 3.57
CA ASP A 288 -17.73 1.55 2.98
C ASP A 288 -17.03 2.65 3.80
N HIS A 289 -17.66 3.19 4.84
CA HIS A 289 -17.11 4.22 5.72
C HIS A 289 -16.48 3.68 7.02
N LYS A 290 -16.18 2.38 7.11
CA LYS A 290 -15.61 1.74 8.30
C LYS A 290 -14.20 1.21 8.08
N LEU A 291 -13.41 1.25 9.14
CA LEU A 291 -12.03 0.79 9.18
C LEU A 291 -11.85 -0.30 10.22
N ASP A 292 -10.84 -1.13 10.00
CA ASP A 292 -10.29 -2.03 10.99
C ASP A 292 -8.92 -1.49 11.43
N LEU A 293 -8.64 -1.59 12.72
CA LEU A 293 -7.37 -1.16 13.32
C LEU A 293 -6.73 -2.33 14.05
N LEU A 294 -5.51 -2.67 13.66
CA LEU A 294 -4.75 -3.73 14.28
C LEU A 294 -3.65 -3.14 15.14
N PHE A 295 -3.69 -3.47 16.43
CA PHE A 295 -2.69 -3.12 17.43
C PHE A 295 -1.70 -4.27 17.51
N LEU A 296 -0.45 -4.00 17.16
CA LEU A 296 0.67 -4.94 17.25
C LEU A 296 1.68 -4.39 18.27
N HIS A 297 1.90 -5.09 19.38
CA HIS A 297 2.84 -4.64 20.40
C HIS A 297 4.24 -4.52 19.80
N ARG A 298 4.98 -3.42 20.06
CA ARG A 298 6.25 -3.11 19.38
C ARG A 298 7.30 -4.23 19.47
N ARG A 299 7.37 -4.92 20.60
CA ARG A 299 8.20 -6.13 20.78
C ARG A 299 7.99 -7.22 19.71
N LEU A 300 6.84 -7.29 19.05
CA LEU A 300 6.58 -8.21 17.94
C LEU A 300 6.66 -7.54 16.57
N ALA A 301 6.62 -6.21 16.51
CA ALA A 301 6.65 -5.44 15.28
C ALA A 301 8.07 -5.25 14.73
N ASP A 302 9.09 -5.33 15.60
CA ASP A 302 10.47 -5.02 15.25
C ASP A 302 11.19 -6.20 14.56
N ASP A 303 10.73 -7.44 14.77
CA ASP A 303 11.41 -8.66 14.29
C ASP A 303 10.79 -9.30 13.03
N HIS A 304 9.57 -8.92 12.65
CA HIS A 304 8.85 -9.57 11.54
C HIS A 304 8.07 -8.57 10.69
N SER A 305 7.95 -8.83 9.39
CA SER A 305 7.09 -8.04 8.50
C SER A 305 5.63 -8.49 8.64
N PRO A 306 4.73 -7.66 9.22
CA PRO A 306 3.31 -7.99 9.26
C PRO A 306 2.71 -8.08 7.86
N VAL A 307 1.89 -9.10 7.60
CA VAL A 307 1.19 -9.31 6.32
C VAL A 307 -0.27 -9.71 6.54
N GLU A 308 -1.03 -9.82 5.45
CA GLU A 308 -2.45 -10.20 5.48
C GLU A 308 -3.29 -9.25 6.37
N LEU A 309 -2.98 -7.94 6.33
CA LEU A 309 -3.68 -6.94 7.12
C LEU A 309 -5.14 -6.79 6.66
N TYR A 310 -5.37 -6.57 5.36
CA TYR A 310 -6.71 -6.54 4.79
C TYR A 310 -7.32 -7.94 4.77
N ARG A 311 -8.53 -8.09 5.33
CA ARG A 311 -9.28 -9.35 5.30
C ARG A 311 -10.43 -9.20 4.31
N PRO A 312 -10.54 -9.97 3.22
CA PRO A 312 -11.70 -9.93 2.34
C PRO A 312 -12.99 -10.43 3.03
N ALA A 313 -14.14 -9.91 2.59
CA ALA A 313 -15.44 -10.44 3.02
C ALA A 313 -15.60 -11.87 2.46
N GLY A 314 -15.93 -12.83 3.31
CA GLY A 314 -16.06 -14.25 2.90
C GLY A 314 -14.82 -15.11 3.15
N GLY A 315 -13.73 -14.54 3.67
CA GLY A 315 -12.61 -15.31 4.22
C GLY A 315 -13.03 -16.01 5.52
N THR A 316 -13.70 -17.16 5.39
CA THR A 316 -13.83 -18.10 6.49
C THR A 316 -12.41 -18.54 6.88
N ALA A 317 -12.06 -18.34 8.15
CA ALA A 317 -11.10 -19.25 8.77
C ALA A 317 -11.71 -20.64 8.61
N ARG A 318 -11.20 -21.41 7.66
CA ARG A 318 -11.32 -22.87 7.69
C ARG A 318 -10.04 -23.40 8.30
#